data_AF-A0AAD5J8C7-F1
#
_entry.id   AF-A0AAD5J8C7-F1
#
_cell.length_a   1.000
_cell.length_b   1.000
_cell.length_c   1.000
_cell.angle_alpha   90.00
_cell.angle_beta   90.00
_cell.angle_gamma   90.00
#
_symmetry.space_group_name_H-M   'P 1'
#
loop_
_entity.id
_entity.type
_entity.pdbx_description
1 polymer ?
#
loop_
_entity_poly.entity_id
_entity_poly.type
_entity_poly.pdbx_seq_one_letter_code
_entity_poly.pdbx_strand_id
1 'polypeptide(L)'
;MSTGKLVEEGKMIHGFCIKTSFVSELNVCNSLITMYAKLDSMHDSRRIFEELNYREIISWNALISGHGDYESVMNWFKEMEKEGVRPDSITFLSLLAACGRTGMVNTGCQLFESMVKDHHIEPFTEH
;
A
#
# COMPACT_ATOMS: atom_id res chain seq x y z
N MET A 1 -1.66 23.09 -9.39
CA MET A 1 -1.37 22.09 -10.43
C MET A 1 -2.46 21.04 -10.35
N SER A 2 -3.20 20.75 -11.43
CA SER A 2 -4.28 19.75 -11.33
C SER A 2 -3.68 18.34 -11.28
N THR A 3 -4.30 17.48 -10.47
CA THR A 3 -3.95 16.06 -10.31
C THR A 3 -3.85 15.32 -11.64
N GLY A 4 -4.64 15.72 -12.64
CA GLY A 4 -4.59 15.15 -13.99
C GLY A 4 -3.23 15.25 -14.69
N LYS A 5 -2.44 16.31 -14.46
CA LYS A 5 -1.11 16.43 -15.07
C LYS A 5 -0.12 15.39 -14.53
N LEU A 6 -0.16 15.15 -13.22
CA LEU A 6 0.72 14.18 -12.56
C LEU A 6 0.41 12.74 -12.96
N VAL A 7 -0.88 12.42 -13.20
CA VAL A 7 -1.31 11.11 -13.72
C VAL A 7 -0.71 10.85 -15.10
N GLU A 8 -0.75 11.83 -16.00
CA GLU A 8 -0.20 11.67 -17.35
C GLU A 8 1.33 11.54 -17.32
N GLU A 9 2.03 12.33 -16.51
CA GLU A 9 3.49 12.18 -16.31
C GLU A 9 3.85 10.81 -15.73
N GLY A 10 3.08 10.31 -14.75
CA GLY A 10 3.25 8.97 -14.18
C GLY A 10 3.07 7.85 -15.21
N LYS A 11 2.07 7.96 -16.10
CA LYS A 11 1.88 7.01 -17.21
C LYS A 11 3.04 7.06 -18.21
N MET A 12 3.60 8.22 -18.50
CA MET A 12 4.78 8.34 -19.37
C MET A 12 5.99 7.62 -18.76
N ILE A 13 6.23 7.80 -17.45
CA ILE A 13 7.30 7.11 -16.72
C ILE A 13 7.07 5.60 -16.73
N HIS A 14 5.85 5.14 -16.44
CA HIS A 14 5.52 3.71 -16.49
C HIS A 14 5.75 3.12 -17.89
N GLY A 15 5.29 3.81 -18.95
CA GLY A 15 5.53 3.40 -20.33
C GLY A 15 7.01 3.35 -20.71
N PHE A 16 7.83 4.26 -20.17
CA PHE A 16 9.28 4.21 -20.31
C PHE A 16 9.86 2.96 -19.63
N CYS A 17 9.49 2.69 -18.38
CA CYS A 17 9.93 1.49 -17.65
C CYS A 17 9.60 0.19 -18.39
N ILE A 18 8.43 0.10 -19.04
CA ILE A 18 8.06 -1.05 -19.87
C ILE A 18 9.02 -1.17 -21.07
N LYS A 19 9.24 -0.07 -21.81
CA LYS A 19 10.10 -0.07 -23.00
C LYS A 19 11.56 -0.40 -22.70
N THR A 20 12.05 -0.03 -21.52
CA THR A 20 13.42 -0.32 -21.08
C THR A 20 13.55 -1.61 -20.27
N SER A 21 12.47 -2.39 -20.15
CA SER A 21 12.40 -3.61 -19.33
C SER A 21 12.65 -3.41 -17.83
N PHE A 22 12.63 -2.17 -17.32
CA PHE A 22 12.79 -1.92 -15.87
C PHE A 22 11.64 -2.43 -15.02
N VAL A 23 10.49 -2.73 -15.62
CA VAL A 23 9.37 -3.42 -14.92
C VAL A 23 9.70 -4.85 -14.51
N SER A 24 10.86 -5.41 -14.87
CA SER A 24 11.37 -6.65 -14.27
C SER A 24 11.92 -6.45 -12.86
N GLU A 25 12.28 -5.21 -12.49
CA GLU A 25 12.87 -4.89 -11.20
C GLU A 25 11.78 -4.63 -10.16
N LEU A 26 11.73 -5.46 -9.11
CA LEU A 26 10.70 -5.37 -8.07
C LEU A 26 10.62 -3.96 -7.44
N ASN A 27 11.76 -3.31 -7.22
CA ASN A 27 11.82 -1.96 -6.65
C ASN A 27 11.17 -0.90 -7.55
N VAL A 28 11.30 -1.05 -8.87
CA VAL A 28 10.62 -0.17 -9.84
C VAL A 28 9.12 -0.41 -9.78
N CYS A 29 8.68 -1.66 -9.74
CA CYS A 29 7.26 -1.99 -9.60
C CYS A 29 6.68 -1.44 -8.28
N ASN A 30 7.36 -1.61 -7.15
CA ASN A 30 6.92 -1.06 -5.85
C ASN A 30 6.80 0.47 -5.89
N SER A 31 7.71 1.14 -6.61
CA SER A 31 7.67 2.60 -6.81
C SER A 31 6.48 3.01 -7.68
N LEU A 32 6.18 2.26 -8.74
CA LEU A 32 5.02 2.48 -9.61
C LEU A 32 3.70 2.24 -8.88
N ILE A 33 3.59 1.17 -8.07
CA ILE A 33 2.43 0.90 -7.21
C ILE A 33 2.18 2.10 -6.29
N THR A 34 3.21 2.55 -5.56
CA THR A 34 3.12 3.71 -4.67
C THR A 34 2.71 4.98 -5.42
N MET A 35 3.26 5.21 -6.61
CA MET A 35 2.94 6.37 -7.45
C MET A 35 1.47 6.37 -7.86
N TYR A 36 0.97 5.26 -8.42
CA TYR A 36 -0.43 5.18 -8.87
C TYR A 36 -1.41 5.32 -7.70
N ALA A 37 -1.08 4.72 -6.56
CA ALA A 37 -1.93 4.80 -5.39
C ALA A 37 -2.03 6.24 -4.83
N LYS A 38 -0.89 6.96 -4.73
CA LYS A 38 -0.87 8.39 -4.37
C LYS A 38 -1.58 9.32 -5.35
N LEU A 39 -1.86 8.84 -6.57
CA LEU A 39 -2.60 9.57 -7.60
C LEU A 39 -4.08 9.15 -7.67
N ASP A 40 -4.59 8.50 -6.62
CA ASP A 40 -5.94 7.93 -6.52
C ASP A 40 -6.28 6.91 -7.63
N SER A 41 -5.27 6.39 -8.35
CA SER A 41 -5.45 5.31 -9.34
C SER A 41 -5.20 3.95 -8.70
N MET A 42 -6.09 3.56 -7.79
CA MET A 42 -5.98 2.25 -7.12
C MET A 42 -6.09 1.08 -8.10
N HIS A 43 -6.81 1.24 -9.20
CA HIS A 43 -6.90 0.23 -10.24
C HIS A 43 -5.53 -0.08 -10.87
N ASP A 44 -4.76 0.93 -11.26
CA ASP A 44 -3.43 0.72 -11.86
C ASP A 44 -2.41 0.22 -10.84
N SER A 45 -2.46 0.75 -9.62
CA SER A 45 -1.62 0.28 -8.50
C SER A 45 -1.83 -1.21 -8.26
N ARG A 46 -3.10 -1.63 -8.13
CA ARG A 46 -3.48 -3.04 -7.95
C ARG A 46 -3.02 -3.91 -9.12
N ARG A 47 -3.21 -3.45 -10.36
CA ARG A 47 -2.84 -4.22 -11.55
C ARG A 47 -1.34 -4.55 -11.57
N ILE A 48 -0.48 -3.58 -11.29
CA ILE A 48 0.97 -3.82 -11.21
C ILE A 48 1.30 -4.80 -10.09
N PHE A 49 0.66 -4.65 -8.92
CA PHE A 49 0.85 -5.55 -7.79
C PHE A 49 0.42 -7.00 -8.11
N GLU A 50 -0.66 -7.18 -8.86
CA GLU A 50 -1.16 -8.47 -9.32
C GLU A 50 -0.24 -9.13 -10.36
N GLU A 51 0.44 -8.33 -11.18
CA GLU A 51 1.42 -8.79 -12.19
C GLU A 51 2.79 -9.18 -11.59
N LEU A 52 3.04 -8.92 -10.30
CA LEU A 52 4.28 -9.33 -9.63
C LEU A 52 4.37 -10.85 -9.49
N ASN A 53 5.49 -11.43 -9.95
CA ASN A 53 5.78 -12.86 -9.78
C ASN A 53 6.04 -13.26 -8.31
N TYR A 54 6.51 -12.32 -7.51
CA TYR A 54 6.78 -12.47 -6.09
C TYR A 54 6.58 -11.12 -5.40
N ARG A 55 6.06 -11.15 -4.16
CA ARG A 55 5.70 -9.96 -3.38
C ARG A 55 6.41 -10.02 -2.04
N GLU A 56 6.98 -8.88 -1.64
CA GLU A 56 7.59 -8.70 -0.33
C GLU A 56 6.77 -7.73 0.50
N ILE A 57 7.14 -7.58 1.78
CA ILE A 57 6.60 -6.56 2.69
C ILE A 57 6.53 -5.17 2.04
N ILE A 58 7.54 -4.80 1.24
CA ILE A 58 7.59 -3.50 0.55
C ILE A 58 6.49 -3.40 -0.52
N SER A 59 6.22 -4.48 -1.25
CA SER A 59 5.14 -4.51 -2.26
C SER A 59 3.77 -4.36 -1.61
N TRP A 60 3.55 -5.06 -0.50
CA TRP A 60 2.32 -4.96 0.29
C TRP A 60 2.14 -3.57 0.89
N ASN A 61 3.19 -3.01 1.50
CA ASN A 61 3.16 -1.66 2.05
C ASN A 61 2.94 -0.60 0.97
N ALA A 62 3.51 -0.76 -0.23
CA ALA A 62 3.24 0.13 -1.36
C ALA A 62 1.76 0.15 -1.75
N LEU A 63 1.09 -1.01 -1.73
CA LEU A 63 -0.34 -1.12 -2.04
C LEU A 63 -1.22 -0.59 -0.89
N ILE A 64 -0.93 -0.99 0.35
CA ILE A 64 -1.71 -0.69 1.56
C ILE A 64 -1.60 0.79 1.95
N SER A 65 -0.41 1.39 1.86
CA SER A 65 -0.19 2.81 2.15
C SER A 65 -0.83 3.75 1.13
N GLY A 66 -1.24 3.20 0.00
CA GLY A 66 -1.65 3.88 -1.21
C GLY A 66 -2.98 4.65 -1.18
N HIS A 67 -3.53 4.99 -0.01
CA HIS A 67 -4.85 5.63 0.14
C HIS A 67 -6.00 4.86 -0.54
N GLY A 68 -6.65 3.98 0.23
CA GLY A 68 -7.97 3.43 -0.10
C GLY A 68 -9.01 3.76 0.97
N ASP A 69 -10.26 3.37 0.74
CA ASP A 69 -11.23 3.21 1.82
C ASP A 69 -10.76 2.11 2.80
N TYR A 70 -11.30 2.14 4.02
CA TYR A 70 -10.94 1.20 5.07
C TYR A 70 -11.13 -0.26 4.64
N GLU A 71 -12.19 -0.57 3.89
CA GLU A 71 -12.52 -1.92 3.47
C GLU A 71 -11.44 -2.51 2.55
N SER A 72 -11.00 -1.71 1.57
CA SER A 72 -9.92 -2.06 0.63
C SER A 72 -8.60 -2.31 1.36
N VAL A 73 -8.20 -1.38 2.25
CA VAL A 73 -6.95 -1.48 3.02
C VAL A 73 -6.98 -2.73 3.92
N MET A 74 -8.11 -3.00 4.58
CA MET A 74 -8.28 -4.17 5.44
C MET A 74 -8.30 -5.48 4.65
N ASN A 75 -8.86 -5.49 3.44
CA ASN A 75 -8.81 -6.66 2.57
C ASN A 75 -7.37 -6.97 2.13
N TRP A 76 -6.58 -5.96 1.76
CA TRP A 76 -5.18 -6.16 1.43
C TRP A 76 -4.36 -6.66 2.61
N PHE A 77 -4.59 -6.11 3.81
CA PHE A 77 -3.93 -6.60 5.00
C PHE A 77 -4.27 -8.08 5.29
N LYS A 78 -5.53 -8.50 5.14
CA LYS A 78 -5.91 -9.92 5.29
C LYS A 78 -5.24 -10.82 4.24
N GLU A 79 -5.16 -10.39 2.98
CA GLU A 79 -4.49 -11.17 1.94
C GLU A 79 -2.98 -11.28 2.17
N MET A 80 -2.35 -10.20 2.66
CA MET A 80 -0.95 -10.18 3.09
C MET A 80 -0.68 -11.25 4.16
N GLU A 81 -1.53 -11.30 5.19
CA GLU A 81 -1.41 -12.31 6.25
C GLU A 81 -1.64 -13.73 5.73
N LYS A 82 -2.60 -13.93 4.82
CA LYS A 82 -2.86 -15.23 4.19
C LYS A 82 -1.68 -15.71 3.34
N GLU A 83 -0.97 -14.81 2.68
CA GLU A 83 0.28 -15.12 1.96
C GLU A 83 1.47 -15.33 2.91
N GLY A 84 1.27 -15.23 4.24
CA GLY A 84 2.30 -15.45 5.24
C GLY A 84 3.31 -14.29 5.35
N VAL A 85 3.00 -13.13 4.77
CA VAL A 85 3.85 -11.95 4.88
C VAL A 85 3.54 -11.23 6.19
N ARG A 86 4.53 -11.13 7.07
CA ARG A 86 4.36 -10.49 8.38
C ARG A 86 4.21 -8.97 8.19
N PRO A 87 3.15 -8.33 8.76
CA PRO A 87 3.00 -6.88 8.74
C PRO A 87 4.10 -6.19 9.55
N ASP A 88 4.39 -4.93 9.20
CA ASP A 88 5.33 -4.08 9.92
C ASP A 88 4.66 -2.77 10.39
N SER A 89 5.45 -1.88 10.99
CA SER A 89 4.97 -0.58 11.47
C SER A 89 4.32 0.24 10.34
N ILE A 90 4.81 0.16 9.10
CA ILE A 90 4.22 0.90 7.98
C ILE A 90 2.84 0.33 7.61
N THR A 91 2.68 -1.00 7.70
CA THR A 91 1.37 -1.65 7.54
C THR A 91 0.37 -1.11 8.56
N PHE A 92 0.73 -1.10 9.85
CA PHE A 92 -0.15 -0.64 10.92
C PHE A 92 -0.44 0.86 10.87
N LEU A 93 0.56 1.69 10.56
CA LEU A 93 0.36 3.10 10.32
C LEU A 93 -0.71 3.34 9.23
N SER A 94 -0.64 2.59 8.14
CA SER A 94 -1.60 2.70 7.03
C SER A 94 -3.01 2.28 7.43
N LEU A 95 -3.14 1.21 8.22
CA LEU A 95 -4.42 0.71 8.75
C LEU A 95 -5.07 1.72 9.73
N LEU A 96 -4.29 2.28 10.64
CA LEU A 96 -4.73 3.28 11.60
C LEU A 96 -5.13 4.58 10.90
N ALA A 97 -4.34 5.03 9.92
CA ALA A 97 -4.67 6.18 9.10
C ALA A 97 -5.97 5.99 8.30
N ALA A 98 -6.26 4.76 7.83
CA ALA A 98 -7.54 4.45 7.20
C ALA A 98 -8.71 4.57 8.19
N CYS A 99 -8.57 4.04 9.42
CA CYS A 99 -9.58 4.17 10.47
C CYS A 99 -9.82 5.62 10.88
N GLY A 100 -8.75 6.42 11.00
CA GLY A 100 -8.84 7.83 11.36
C GLY A 100 -9.61 8.66 10.33
N ARG A 101 -9.41 8.38 9.03
CA ARG A 101 -10.14 9.06 7.94
C ARG A 101 -11.64 8.72 7.90
N THR A 102 -12.02 7.52 8.30
CA THR A 102 -13.42 7.05 8.30
C THR A 102 -14.13 7.21 9.64
N GLY A 103 -13.43 7.67 10.69
CA GLY A 103 -13.97 7.81 12.04
C GLY A 103 -14.19 6.48 12.77
N MET A 104 -13.54 5.40 12.33
CA MET A 104 -13.69 4.05 12.91
C MET A 104 -12.81 3.86 14.16
N VAL A 105 -13.08 4.65 15.20
CA VAL A 105 -12.23 4.73 16.42
C VAL A 105 -12.05 3.36 17.09
N ASN A 106 -13.15 2.62 17.32
CA ASN A 106 -13.09 1.32 18.01
C ASN A 106 -12.23 0.31 17.23
N THR A 107 -12.35 0.29 15.92
CA THR A 107 -11.56 -0.56 15.03
C THR A 107 -10.08 -0.14 15.05
N GLY A 108 -9.80 1.16 15.03
CA GLY A 108 -8.45 1.69 15.18
C GLY A 108 -7.81 1.26 16.50
N CYS A 109 -8.53 1.34 17.62
CA CYS A 109 -8.03 0.86 18.92
C CYS A 109 -7.74 -0.64 18.90
N GLN A 110 -8.61 -1.46 18.29
CA GLN A 110 -8.39 -2.91 18.17
C GLN A 110 -7.13 -3.23 17.35
N LEU A 111 -6.92 -2.52 16.23
CA LEU A 111 -5.73 -2.68 15.39
C LEU A 111 -4.46 -2.22 16.11
N PHE A 112 -4.52 -1.13 16.87
CA PHE A 112 -3.40 -0.66 17.68
C PHE A 112 -3.06 -1.68 18.78
N GLU A 113 -4.06 -2.29 19.42
CA GLU A 113 -3.82 -3.35 20.40
C GLU A 113 -3.22 -4.61 19.76
N SER A 114 -3.71 -5.05 18.60
CA SER A 114 -3.20 -6.24 17.90
C SER A 114 -1.78 -6.03 17.40
N MET A 115 -1.42 -4.82 16.95
CA MET A 115 -0.05 -4.42 16.60
C MET A 115 0.95 -4.84 17.66
N VAL A 116 0.63 -4.60 18.93
CA VAL A 116 1.50 -4.91 20.07
C VAL A 116 1.37 -6.36 20.49
N LYS A 117 0.14 -6.85 20.71
CA LYS A 117 -0.11 -8.16 21.32
C LYS A 117 0.15 -9.32 20.36
N ASP A 118 -0.31 -9.18 19.12
CA ASP A 118 -0.33 -10.28 18.14
C ASP A 118 0.89 -10.16 17.21
N HIS A 119 1.23 -8.94 16.77
CA HIS A 119 2.30 -8.71 15.81
C HIS A 119 3.64 -8.30 16.43
N HIS A 120 3.66 -7.96 17.73
CA HIS A 120 4.87 -7.63 18.49
C HIS A 120 5.63 -6.44 17.87
N ILE A 121 4.89 -5.44 17.40
CA ILE A 121 5.42 -4.22 16.80
C ILE A 121 5.28 -3.10 17.83
N GLU A 122 6.39 -2.43 18.11
CA GLU A 122 6.40 -1.30 19.03
C GLU A 122 5.75 -0.07 18.39
N PRO A 123 4.80 0.60 19.08
CA PRO A 123 4.20 1.83 18.59
C PRO A 123 5.21 2.98 18.55
N PHE A 124 5.04 3.87 17.57
CA PHE A 124 5.78 5.11 17.41
C PHE A 124 4.82 6.30 17.33
N THR A 125 5.35 7.52 17.42
CA THR A 125 4.58 8.78 17.46
C THR A 125 3.57 8.97 16.32
N GLU A 126 3.79 8.30 15.19
CA GLU A 126 2.98 8.36 13.98
C GLU A 126 1.73 7.46 14.04
N HIS A 127 1.68 6.49 14.96
CA HIS A 127 0.55 5.56 15.16
C HIS A 127 -0.46 6.12 16.16
#